data_AF-A0A958FUW5-F1
#
_entry.id   AF-A0A958FUW5-F1
#
_cell.length_a   1.000
_cell.length_b   1.000
_cell.length_c   1.000
_cell.angle_alpha   90.00
_cell.angle_beta   90.00
_cell.angle_gamma   90.00
#
_symmetry.space_group_name_H-M   'P 1'
#
loop_
_entity.id
_entity.type
_entity.pdbx_description
1 polymer ?
#
loop_
_entity_poly.entity_id
_entity_poly.type
_entity_poly.pdbx_seq_one_letter_code
_entity_poly.pdbx_strand_id
1 'polypeptide(L)'
;MTSSFCELRPRRYHAAIDIKTWNRTGYKIFAIDDGYVYRLRKGATGYGNAIYLKLKDGNYALYGHLDGFIPEYEAYMDSLRLQSQRNSIDKRGLSPALFPVKKGQHIGYTGETGIGVPHLHFEMRDSYNRPINPLQYFKKEMVDNIAPRPRSLAIIPASAHTLINLLPDTLIQSLPADNKMRLRQPIYLTG
;
A
#
# COMPACT_ATOMS: atom_id res chain seq x y z
N MET A 1 -9.14 5.36 -7.00
CA MET A 1 -8.01 4.48 -6.68
C MET A 1 -7.26 4.16 -7.96
N THR A 2 -5.94 4.24 -7.97
CA THR A 2 -5.06 3.94 -9.12
C THR A 2 -4.41 2.57 -9.04
N SER A 3 -4.19 2.04 -7.84
CA SER A 3 -3.63 0.70 -7.59
C SER A 3 -4.18 0.13 -6.28
N SER A 4 -4.31 -1.19 -6.22
CA SER A 4 -4.90 -1.91 -5.07
C SER A 4 -3.84 -2.63 -4.21
N PHE A 5 -4.22 -3.01 -2.99
CA PHE A 5 -3.37 -3.83 -2.12
C PHE A 5 -3.15 -5.22 -2.73
N CYS A 6 -1.92 -5.73 -2.61
CA CYS A 6 -1.46 -6.97 -3.24
C CYS A 6 -1.51 -7.00 -4.78
N GLU A 7 -1.61 -5.85 -5.45
CA GLU A 7 -1.43 -5.80 -6.90
C GLU A 7 -0.02 -6.29 -7.28
N LEU A 8 0.06 -7.21 -8.24
CA LEU A 8 1.32 -7.78 -8.70
C LEU A 8 2.14 -6.70 -9.42
N ARG A 9 3.33 -6.43 -8.93
CA ARG A 9 4.34 -5.60 -9.61
C ARG A 9 5.57 -6.47 -9.92
N PRO A 10 6.43 -6.06 -10.87
CA PRO A 10 7.66 -6.79 -11.11
C PRO A 10 8.42 -7.00 -9.80
N ARG A 11 8.60 -8.28 -9.43
CA ARG A 11 9.36 -8.74 -8.26
C ARG A 11 8.77 -8.45 -6.87
N ARG A 12 7.56 -7.89 -6.75
CA ARG A 12 6.90 -7.65 -5.44
C ARG A 12 5.39 -7.49 -5.53
N TYR A 13 4.71 -7.66 -4.39
CA TYR A 13 3.33 -7.22 -4.23
C TYR A 13 3.26 -5.77 -3.76
N HIS A 14 2.23 -5.06 -4.21
CA HIS A 14 1.94 -3.71 -3.76
C HIS A 14 1.43 -3.73 -2.31
N ALA A 15 2.08 -3.00 -1.41
CA ALA A 15 1.80 -3.00 0.03
C ALA A 15 0.71 -2.00 0.46
N ALA A 16 0.07 -1.32 -0.51
CA ALA A 16 -0.72 -0.13 -0.27
C ALA A 16 -1.98 -0.06 -1.12
N ILE A 17 -2.77 0.98 -0.90
CA ILE A 17 -3.69 1.50 -1.91
C ILE A 17 -3.11 2.81 -2.45
N ASP A 18 -3.19 3.00 -3.76
CA ASP A 18 -2.81 4.27 -4.39
C ASP A 18 -4.06 5.10 -4.66
N ILE A 19 -4.09 6.30 -4.09
CA ILE A 19 -5.20 7.25 -4.22
C ILE A 19 -4.80 8.30 -5.25
N LYS A 20 -5.62 8.41 -6.30
CA LYS A 20 -5.40 9.31 -7.43
C LYS A 20 -5.49 10.77 -6.96
N THR A 21 -4.53 11.60 -7.39
CA THR A 21 -4.54 13.06 -7.15
C THR A 21 -4.72 13.86 -8.45
N TRP A 22 -5.27 13.22 -9.50
CA TRP A 22 -5.52 13.82 -10.81
C TRP A 22 -4.31 14.55 -11.41
N ASN A 23 -3.12 13.96 -11.26
CA ASN A 23 -1.86 14.51 -11.75
C ASN A 23 -1.51 15.88 -11.14
N ARG A 24 -1.93 16.12 -9.89
CA ARG A 24 -1.61 17.33 -9.12
C ARG A 24 -1.01 16.93 -7.77
N THR A 25 -0.09 17.75 -7.27
CA THR A 25 0.46 17.68 -5.92
C THR A 25 -0.26 18.72 -5.03
N GLY A 26 0.04 18.72 -3.73
CA GLY A 26 -0.40 19.77 -2.80
C GLY A 26 -1.76 19.56 -2.13
N TYR A 27 -2.46 18.43 -2.34
CA TYR A 27 -3.67 18.15 -1.55
C TYR A 27 -3.32 17.88 -0.10
N LYS A 28 -4.10 18.43 0.83
CA LYS A 28 -3.93 18.19 2.26
C LYS A 28 -4.16 16.73 2.60
N ILE A 29 -3.29 16.21 3.45
CA ILE A 29 -3.36 14.86 4.02
C ILE A 29 -3.70 14.97 5.50
N PHE A 30 -4.56 14.07 5.96
CA PHE A 30 -5.06 14.06 7.31
C PHE A 30 -4.77 12.74 8.01
N ALA A 31 -4.50 12.80 9.31
CA ALA A 31 -4.33 11.62 10.16
C ALA A 31 -5.63 10.81 10.20
N ILE A 32 -5.53 9.51 9.97
CA ILE A 32 -6.70 8.63 9.83
C ILE A 32 -7.37 8.29 11.16
N ASP A 33 -6.57 8.33 12.23
CA ASP A 33 -7.02 8.12 13.60
C ASP A 33 -6.07 8.85 14.57
N ASP A 34 -6.45 8.86 15.84
CA ASP A 34 -5.63 9.33 16.93
C ASP A 34 -4.34 8.50 17.08
N GLY A 35 -3.24 9.17 17.39
CA GLY A 35 -1.95 8.53 17.56
C GLY A 35 -0.82 9.54 17.73
N TYR A 36 0.34 9.22 17.18
CA TYR A 36 1.47 10.14 17.11
C TYR A 36 2.35 9.82 15.89
N VAL A 37 3.14 10.80 15.45
CA VAL A 37 4.13 10.57 14.40
C VAL A 37 5.27 9.72 14.96
N TYR A 38 5.37 8.48 14.50
CA TYR A 38 6.41 7.53 14.92
C TYR A 38 7.69 7.66 14.09
N ARG A 39 7.54 7.96 12.80
CA ARG A 39 8.66 8.09 11.86
C ARG A 39 8.37 9.13 10.80
N LEU A 40 9.38 9.95 10.53
CA LEU A 40 9.41 10.90 9.41
C LEU A 40 10.58 10.53 8.50
N ARG A 41 10.32 10.54 7.20
CA ARG A 41 11.35 10.26 6.19
C ARG A 41 11.35 11.37 5.15
N LYS A 42 12.50 11.97 4.88
CA LYS A 42 12.79 12.79 3.69
C LYS A 42 13.74 12.03 2.78
N GLY A 43 13.41 11.90 1.50
CA GLY A 43 14.29 11.22 0.55
C GLY A 43 13.80 11.31 -0.90
N ALA A 44 14.72 11.12 -1.84
CA ALA A 44 14.45 11.23 -3.28
C ALA A 44 13.99 9.91 -3.93
N THR A 45 14.05 8.78 -3.21
CA THR A 45 13.79 7.43 -3.74
C THR A 45 12.89 6.60 -2.81
N GLY A 46 12.34 5.51 -3.34
CA GLY A 46 11.45 4.62 -2.59
C GLY A 46 10.15 5.33 -2.25
N TYR A 47 9.76 5.37 -0.98
CA TYR A 47 8.58 6.11 -0.51
C TYR A 47 8.71 7.64 -0.63
N GLY A 48 9.86 8.17 -1.05
CA GLY A 48 10.08 9.61 -1.08
C GLY A 48 10.01 10.21 0.32
N ASN A 49 9.32 11.34 0.43
CA ASN A 49 8.89 11.88 1.71
C ASN A 49 7.73 11.06 2.26
N ALA A 50 7.81 10.68 3.53
CA ALA A 50 6.80 9.82 4.15
C ALA A 50 6.59 10.09 5.63
N ILE A 51 5.34 9.93 6.08
CA ILE A 51 4.91 9.99 7.47
C ILE A 51 4.43 8.60 7.88
N TYR A 52 4.89 8.13 9.03
CA TYR A 52 4.37 6.94 9.69
C TYR A 52 3.75 7.38 11.01
N LEU A 53 2.44 7.16 11.15
CA LEU A 53 1.76 7.32 12.42
C LEU A 53 1.75 5.98 13.14
N LYS A 54 1.98 6.00 14.45
CA LYS A 54 1.59 4.89 15.32
C LYS A 54 0.25 5.26 15.95
N LEU A 55 -0.76 4.44 15.68
CA LEU A 55 -2.13 4.66 16.10
C LEU A 55 -2.38 4.08 17.50
N LYS A 56 -3.46 4.52 18.15
CA LYS A 56 -3.84 4.06 19.50
C LYS A 56 -4.11 2.56 19.59
N ASP A 57 -4.57 1.95 18.50
CA ASP A 57 -4.82 0.50 18.41
C ASP A 57 -3.52 -0.32 18.25
N GLY A 58 -2.36 0.34 18.23
CA GLY A 58 -1.04 -0.28 18.09
C GLY A 58 -0.58 -0.48 16.65
N ASN A 59 -1.46 -0.27 15.66
CA ASN A 59 -1.15 -0.36 14.24
C ASN A 59 -0.43 0.90 13.74
N TYR A 60 0.04 0.85 12.50
CA TYR A 60 0.67 2.00 11.84
C TYR A 60 -0.07 2.39 10.56
N ALA A 61 -0.09 3.69 10.29
CA ALA A 61 -0.52 4.26 9.02
C ALA A 61 0.67 4.93 8.33
N LEU A 62 0.91 4.60 7.06
CA LEU A 62 1.98 5.15 6.24
C LEU A 62 1.38 6.02 5.13
N TYR A 63 1.88 7.25 5.01
CA TYR A 63 1.59 8.17 3.91
C TYR A 63 2.88 8.42 3.14
N GLY A 64 2.96 7.96 1.89
CA GLY A 64 4.14 8.02 1.05
C GLY A 64 3.98 8.91 -0.17
N HIS A 65 5.10 9.19 -0.83
CA HIS A 65 5.23 10.09 -1.99
C HIS A 65 4.78 11.52 -1.69
N LEU A 66 5.02 12.01 -0.47
CA LEU A 66 4.57 13.33 -0.07
C LEU A 66 5.37 14.43 -0.75
N ASP A 67 4.74 15.58 -0.97
CA ASP A 67 5.44 16.77 -1.46
C ASP A 67 6.24 17.39 -0.30
N GLY A 68 5.55 17.56 0.82
CA GLY A 68 6.11 18.03 2.08
C GLY A 68 5.17 17.76 3.25
N PHE A 69 5.64 18.13 4.44
CA PHE A 69 4.92 18.02 5.69
C PHE A 69 4.33 19.37 6.13
N ILE A 70 3.62 19.37 7.26
CA ILE A 70 3.32 20.64 7.95
C ILE A 70 4.59 21.34 8.43
N PRO A 71 4.59 22.68 8.61
CA PRO A 71 5.78 23.45 8.97
C PRO A 71 6.53 22.94 10.21
N GLU A 72 5.81 22.42 11.19
CA GLU A 72 6.38 21.85 12.41
C GLU A 72 7.29 20.64 12.13
N TYR A 73 6.82 19.70 11.30
CA TYR A 73 7.57 18.50 10.94
C TYR A 73 8.72 18.83 9.98
N GLU A 74 8.50 19.80 9.09
CA GLU A 74 9.53 20.34 8.19
C GLU A 74 10.71 20.92 8.97
N ALA A 75 10.44 21.83 9.92
CA ALA A 75 11.46 22.47 10.74
C ALA A 75 12.28 21.45 11.54
N TYR A 76 11.60 20.45 12.13
CA TYR A 76 12.26 19.36 12.82
C TYR A 76 13.17 18.54 11.90
N MET A 77 12.68 18.12 10.74
CA MET A 77 13.48 17.34 9.80
C MET A 77 14.63 18.14 9.19
N ASP A 78 14.46 19.44 8.97
CA ASP A 78 15.51 20.32 8.47
C ASP A 78 16.61 20.53 9.52
N SER A 79 16.26 20.64 10.80
CA SER A 79 17.26 20.67 11.89
C SER A 79 18.16 19.42 11.88
N LEU A 80 17.58 18.24 11.68
CA LEU A 80 18.31 16.97 11.59
C LEU A 80 19.18 16.91 10.33
N ARG A 81 18.68 17.44 9.21
CA ARG A 81 19.43 17.55 7.95
C ARG A 81 20.65 18.44 8.09
N LEU A 82 20.51 19.60 8.72
CA LEU A 82 21.62 20.52 8.96
C LEU A 82 22.67 19.91 9.89
N GLN A 83 22.25 19.24 10.97
CA GLN A 83 23.16 18.57 11.90
C GLN A 83 23.93 17.41 11.26
N SER A 84 23.25 16.61 10.42
CA SER A 84 23.85 15.42 9.81
C SER A 84 24.52 15.67 8.45
N GLN A 85 24.34 16.86 7.87
CA GLN A 85 24.79 17.23 6.53
C GLN A 85 24.34 16.25 5.43
N ARG A 86 23.13 15.68 5.56
CA ARG A 86 22.57 14.69 4.63
C ARG A 86 21.24 15.13 4.06
N ASN A 87 21.10 15.09 2.74
CA ASN A 87 19.84 15.42 2.06
C ASN A 87 18.69 14.43 2.33
N SER A 88 19.00 13.19 2.75
CA SER A 88 18.01 12.19 3.11
C SER A 88 18.06 11.89 4.60
N ILE A 89 16.90 11.97 5.25
CA ILE A 89 16.72 11.73 6.67
C ILE A 89 15.64 10.66 6.85
N ASP A 90 15.90 9.69 7.71
CA ASP A 90 14.94 8.66 8.09
C ASP A 90 14.91 8.59 9.62
N LYS A 91 14.13 9.48 10.23
CA LYS A 91 14.04 9.58 11.69
C LYS A 91 12.94 8.65 12.18
N ARG A 92 13.34 7.63 12.94
CA ARG A 92 12.46 6.60 13.50
C ARG A 92 12.38 6.70 15.02
N GLY A 93 11.34 6.11 15.60
CA GLY A 93 11.21 5.99 17.06
C GLY A 93 10.99 7.33 17.76
N LEU A 94 10.28 8.25 17.10
CA LEU A 94 9.87 9.51 17.73
C LEU A 94 8.96 9.19 18.93
N SER A 95 9.08 10.00 19.99
CA SER A 95 8.29 9.79 21.20
C SER A 95 6.84 10.26 20.98
N PRO A 96 5.85 9.66 21.66
CA PRO A 96 4.45 10.10 21.58
C PRO A 96 4.24 11.56 22.00
N ALA A 97 5.13 12.09 22.85
CA ALA A 97 5.06 13.47 23.34
C ALA A 97 5.53 14.51 22.32
N LEU A 98 6.31 14.12 21.31
CA LEU A 98 6.89 15.08 20.37
C LEU A 98 5.83 15.59 19.38
N PHE A 99 5.14 14.68 18.70
CA PHE A 99 4.15 15.01 17.67
C PHE A 99 2.89 14.14 17.83
N PRO A 100 2.06 14.40 18.87
CA PRO A 100 0.76 13.76 18.99
C PRO A 100 -0.16 14.22 17.84
N VAL A 101 -1.01 13.31 17.36
CA VAL A 101 -1.99 13.62 16.30
C VAL A 101 -3.39 13.17 16.67
N LYS A 102 -4.37 13.95 16.21
CA LYS A 102 -5.80 13.61 16.29
C LYS A 102 -6.34 13.16 14.95
N LYS A 103 -7.36 12.30 14.96
CA LYS A 103 -8.10 11.95 13.76
C LYS A 103 -8.56 13.23 13.03
N GLY A 104 -8.29 13.30 11.73
CA GLY A 104 -8.62 14.46 10.90
C GLY A 104 -7.64 15.63 11.01
N GLN A 105 -6.56 15.53 11.79
CA GLN A 105 -5.52 16.57 11.85
C GLN A 105 -4.72 16.60 10.55
N HIS A 106 -4.49 17.81 10.02
CA HIS A 106 -3.65 18.01 8.84
C HIS A 106 -2.17 17.73 9.16
N ILE A 107 -1.52 16.90 8.36
CA ILE A 107 -0.15 16.40 8.62
C ILE A 107 0.83 16.61 7.46
N GLY A 108 0.36 16.96 6.27
CA GLY A 108 1.22 17.23 5.12
C GLY A 108 0.45 17.27 3.81
N TYR A 109 1.18 17.14 2.71
CA TYR A 109 0.65 17.34 1.37
C TYR A 109 0.99 16.16 0.44
N THR A 110 0.03 15.75 -0.40
CA THR A 110 0.27 14.74 -1.44
C THR A 110 1.32 15.23 -2.43
N GLY A 111 2.18 14.37 -2.93
CA GLY A 111 3.22 14.75 -3.88
C GLY A 111 3.53 13.67 -4.89
N GLU A 112 4.77 13.69 -5.34
CA GLU A 112 5.32 12.77 -6.32
C GLU A 112 6.74 12.29 -5.95
N THR A 113 7.24 12.61 -4.75
CA THR A 113 8.61 12.28 -4.37
C THR A 113 8.86 10.78 -4.36
N GLY A 114 10.06 10.35 -4.75
CA GLY A 114 10.45 8.93 -4.76
C GLY A 114 10.11 8.16 -6.02
N ILE A 115 9.00 8.48 -6.69
CA ILE A 115 8.48 7.75 -7.86
C ILE A 115 8.16 8.64 -9.08
N GLY A 116 7.94 9.95 -8.88
CA GLY A 116 7.77 10.94 -9.94
C GLY A 116 6.38 11.01 -10.57
N VAL A 117 5.39 10.30 -10.04
CA VAL A 117 3.99 10.36 -10.52
C VAL A 117 3.11 10.81 -9.35
N PRO A 118 2.31 11.89 -9.47
CA PRO A 118 1.45 12.35 -8.39
C PRO A 118 0.39 11.34 -7.97
N HIS A 119 0.46 10.89 -6.71
CA HIS A 119 -0.56 10.12 -6.02
C HIS A 119 -0.28 10.10 -4.51
N LEU A 120 -1.24 9.61 -3.73
CA LEU A 120 -1.00 9.24 -2.34
C LEU A 120 -0.85 7.72 -2.23
N HIS A 121 0.32 7.26 -1.81
CA HIS A 121 0.57 5.87 -1.42
C HIS A 121 0.20 5.71 0.06
N PHE A 122 -0.83 4.92 0.35
CA PHE A 122 -1.35 4.75 1.70
C PHE A 122 -1.30 3.29 2.15
N GLU A 123 -0.60 3.03 3.25
CA GLU A 123 -0.56 1.70 3.87
C GLU A 123 -1.17 1.71 5.26
N MET A 124 -1.84 0.62 5.59
CA MET A 124 -2.05 0.19 6.95
C MET A 124 -1.09 -0.96 7.25
N ARG A 125 -0.54 -0.97 8.45
CA ARG A 125 0.43 -1.98 8.89
C ARG A 125 0.06 -2.43 10.29
N ASP A 126 0.19 -3.72 10.57
CA ASP A 126 -0.12 -4.27 11.89
C ASP A 126 0.88 -3.79 12.97
N SER A 127 0.67 -4.19 14.22
CA SER A 127 1.56 -3.84 15.35
C SER A 127 3.01 -4.30 15.18
N TYR A 128 3.27 -5.29 14.32
CA TYR A 128 4.60 -5.77 13.94
C TYR A 128 5.14 -5.05 12.69
N ASN A 129 4.47 -3.98 12.25
CA ASN A 129 4.81 -3.17 11.11
C ASN A 129 4.79 -3.97 9.78
N ARG A 130 3.92 -4.98 9.65
CA ARG A 130 3.69 -5.75 8.41
C ARG A 130 2.51 -5.15 7.64
N PRO A 131 2.62 -4.93 6.31
CA PRO A 131 1.52 -4.38 5.52
C PRO A 131 0.28 -5.27 5.56
N ILE A 132 -0.88 -4.66 5.72
CA ILE A 132 -2.20 -5.29 5.72
C ILE A 132 -3.14 -4.50 4.81
N ASN A 133 -4.20 -5.13 4.32
CA ASN A 133 -5.12 -4.48 3.40
C ASN A 133 -5.78 -3.24 4.05
N PRO A 134 -5.49 -2.01 3.58
CA PRO A 134 -6.02 -0.79 4.17
C PRO A 134 -7.54 -0.70 4.14
N LEU A 135 -8.18 -1.31 3.12
CA LEU A 135 -9.62 -1.27 2.95
C LEU A 135 -10.38 -1.96 4.09
N GLN A 136 -9.73 -2.82 4.87
CA GLN A 136 -10.36 -3.43 6.04
C GLN A 136 -10.73 -2.41 7.12
N TYR A 137 -9.99 -1.30 7.22
CA TYR A 137 -10.26 -0.22 8.17
C TYR A 137 -11.43 0.68 7.75
N PHE A 138 -11.81 0.64 6.46
CA PHE A 138 -12.86 1.46 5.88
C PHE A 138 -14.10 0.66 5.47
N LYS A 139 -14.27 -0.56 5.99
CA LYS A 139 -15.38 -1.45 5.60
C LYS A 139 -16.77 -0.84 5.83
N LYS A 140 -16.91 0.05 6.81
CA LYS A 140 -18.21 0.69 7.12
C LYS A 140 -18.53 1.80 6.12
N GLU A 141 -17.50 2.47 5.63
CA GLU A 141 -17.55 3.59 4.69
C GLU A 141 -17.55 3.12 3.23
N MET A 142 -16.96 1.96 2.97
CA MET A 142 -16.83 1.35 1.64
C MET A 142 -17.57 0.02 1.61
N VAL A 143 -18.88 0.09 1.38
CA VAL A 143 -19.72 -1.10 1.20
C VAL A 143 -19.46 -1.69 -0.19
N ASP A 144 -18.80 -2.85 -0.24
CA ASP A 144 -18.64 -3.62 -1.45
C ASP A 144 -19.87 -4.50 -1.70
N ASN A 145 -20.67 -4.11 -2.69
CA ASN A 145 -21.86 -4.84 -3.13
C ASN A 145 -21.64 -5.50 -4.50
N ILE A 146 -20.40 -5.56 -5.00
CA ILE A 146 -20.08 -6.11 -6.31
C ILE A 146 -19.53 -7.52 -6.13
N ALA A 147 -20.33 -8.53 -6.49
CA ALA A 147 -19.85 -9.90 -6.47
C ALA A 147 -18.59 -10.05 -7.36
N PRO A 148 -17.55 -10.76 -6.88
CA PRO A 148 -16.36 -10.99 -7.69
C PRO A 148 -16.73 -11.73 -8.96
N ARG A 149 -16.14 -11.32 -10.08
CA ARG A 149 -16.30 -12.00 -11.37
C ARG A 149 -15.07 -12.84 -11.66
N PRO A 150 -15.13 -14.18 -11.51
CA PRO A 150 -14.00 -15.03 -11.82
C PRO A 150 -13.72 -14.95 -13.32
N ARG A 151 -12.48 -14.64 -13.71
CA ARG A 151 -12.08 -14.48 -15.13
C ARG A 151 -11.46 -15.73 -15.72
N SER A 152 -10.78 -16.51 -14.89
CA SER A 152 -10.13 -17.74 -15.29
C SER A 152 -10.02 -18.71 -14.12
N LEU A 153 -9.95 -19.99 -14.46
CA LEU A 153 -9.55 -21.08 -13.58
C LEU A 153 -8.13 -21.48 -13.93
N ALA A 154 -7.24 -21.53 -12.94
CA ALA A 154 -5.90 -22.08 -13.10
C ALA A 154 -5.82 -23.43 -12.39
N ILE A 155 -5.34 -24.45 -13.09
CA ILE A 155 -4.99 -25.75 -12.52
C ILE A 155 -3.47 -25.82 -12.55
N ILE A 156 -2.85 -25.86 -11.37
CA ILE A 156 -1.41 -25.77 -11.19
C ILE A 156 -0.91 -27.13 -10.71
N PRO A 157 0.13 -27.72 -11.33
CA PRO A 157 0.75 -28.95 -10.84
C PRO A 157 1.22 -28.79 -9.40
N ALA A 158 0.83 -29.71 -8.52
CA ALA A 158 1.20 -29.66 -7.11
C ALA A 158 2.68 -30.00 -6.87
N SER A 159 3.29 -30.75 -7.79
CA SER A 159 4.70 -31.15 -7.74
C SER A 159 5.26 -31.38 -9.15
N ALA A 160 6.58 -31.59 -9.24
CA ALA A 160 7.26 -31.93 -10.49
C ALA A 160 6.81 -33.26 -11.13
N HIS A 161 6.12 -34.12 -10.37
CA HIS A 161 5.58 -35.40 -10.85
C HIS A 161 4.11 -35.32 -11.28
N THR A 162 3.47 -34.18 -11.01
CA THR A 162 2.07 -33.95 -11.37
C THR A 162 2.00 -33.45 -12.81
N LEU A 163 1.21 -34.10 -13.66
CA LEU A 163 1.00 -33.66 -15.04
C LEU A 163 -0.47 -33.31 -15.24
N ILE A 164 -0.70 -32.25 -16.01
CA ILE A 164 -2.01 -31.80 -16.47
C ILE A 164 -2.03 -32.00 -17.98
N ASN A 165 -2.93 -32.85 -18.46
CA ASN A 165 -2.96 -33.30 -19.86
C ASN A 165 -1.58 -33.78 -20.34
N LEU A 166 -0.89 -34.54 -19.48
CA LEU A 166 0.46 -35.11 -19.70
C LEU A 166 1.59 -34.08 -19.80
N LEU A 167 1.34 -32.82 -19.41
CA LEU A 167 2.34 -31.75 -19.36
C LEU A 167 2.55 -31.24 -17.92
N PRO A 168 3.76 -30.85 -17.51
CA PRO A 168 4.04 -30.27 -16.19
C PRO A 168 3.67 -28.77 -16.12
N ASP A 169 2.82 -28.28 -17.01
CA ASP A 169 2.48 -26.86 -17.15
C ASP A 169 1.18 -26.50 -16.40
N THR A 170 1.05 -25.24 -16.03
CA THR A 170 -0.22 -24.70 -15.50
C THR A 170 -1.24 -24.59 -16.63
N LEU A 171 -2.39 -25.25 -16.48
CA LEU A 171 -3.52 -25.08 -17.39
C LEU A 171 -4.37 -23.88 -16.93
N ILE A 172 -4.48 -22.87 -17.78
CA ILE A 172 -5.35 -21.71 -17.54
C ILE A 172 -6.55 -21.79 -18.47
N GLN A 173 -7.75 -21.72 -17.90
CA GLN A 173 -9.00 -21.73 -18.64
C GLN A 173 -9.80 -20.46 -18.37
N SER A 174 -10.02 -19.66 -19.41
CA SER A 174 -10.86 -18.47 -19.32
C SER A 174 -12.31 -18.84 -19.03
N LEU A 175 -12.92 -18.12 -18.10
CA LEU A 175 -14.32 -18.29 -17.72
C LEU A 175 -15.20 -17.35 -18.56
N PRO A 176 -16.33 -17.84 -19.09
CA PRO A 176 -17.29 -17.01 -19.81
C PRO A 176 -18.00 -16.03 -18.88
N ALA A 177 -18.57 -14.98 -19.46
CA ALA A 177 -19.18 -13.86 -18.72
C ALA A 177 -20.38 -14.24 -17.83
N ASP A 178 -21.01 -15.39 -18.10
CA ASP A 178 -22.11 -15.95 -17.31
C ASP A 178 -21.62 -16.83 -16.14
N ASN A 179 -20.29 -16.91 -15.93
CA ASN A 179 -19.63 -17.72 -14.90
C ASN A 179 -19.97 -19.21 -14.96
N LYS A 180 -20.49 -19.72 -16.10
CA LYS A 180 -20.78 -21.14 -16.29
C LYS A 180 -19.83 -21.74 -17.31
N MET A 181 -18.90 -22.56 -16.83
CA MET A 181 -17.97 -23.27 -17.70
C MET A 181 -18.31 -24.75 -17.78
N ARG A 182 -18.47 -25.26 -19.00
CA ARG A 182 -18.53 -26.69 -19.26
C ARG A 182 -17.31 -27.10 -20.06
N LEU A 183 -16.52 -28.02 -19.51
CA LEU A 183 -15.40 -28.61 -20.20
C LEU A 183 -15.90 -29.40 -21.41
N ARG A 184 -15.34 -29.14 -22.60
CA ARG A 184 -15.64 -29.91 -23.81
C ARG A 184 -14.97 -31.28 -23.81
N GLN A 185 -13.85 -31.40 -23.08
CA GLN A 185 -13.09 -32.63 -22.89
C GLN A 185 -12.66 -32.74 -21.42
N PRO A 186 -12.49 -33.95 -20.88
CA PRO A 186 -11.92 -34.14 -19.55
C PRO A 186 -10.53 -33.51 -19.46
N ILE A 187 -10.17 -33.03 -18.27
CA ILE A 187 -8.80 -32.66 -17.94
C ILE A 187 -8.18 -33.87 -17.25
N TYR A 188 -7.10 -34.39 -17.81
CA TYR A 188 -6.38 -35.53 -17.24
C TYR A 188 -5.34 -35.03 -16.25
N LEU A 189 -5.39 -35.53 -15.04
CA LEU A 189 -4.44 -35.21 -13.99
C LEU A 189 -3.67 -36.49 -13.63
N THR A 190 -2.34 -36.40 -13.59
CA THR A 190 -1.48 -37.45 -13.02
C THR A 190 -0.85 -36.92 -11.74
N GLY A 191 -0.58 -37.79 -10.78
CA GLY A 191 0.01 -37.41 -9.51
C GLY A 191 -0.04 -38.56 -8.53
#